data_AF-A0A420ZC90-F1
#
_entry.id   AF-A0A420ZC90-F1
#
_cell.length_a   1.000
_cell.length_b   1.000
_cell.length_c   1.000
_cell.angle_alpha   90.00
_cell.angle_beta   90.00
_cell.angle_gamma   90.00
#
_symmetry.space_group_name_H-M   'P 1'
#
loop_
_entity.id
_entity.type
_entity.pdbx_description
1 polymer ?
#
loop_
_entity_poly.entity_id
_entity_poly.type
_entity_poly.pdbx_seq_one_letter_code
_entity_poly.pdbx_strand_id
1 'polypeptide(L)'
;FVVYHACYSVTGMTIRSASGASGGGLTESGPDRSGHHFKTMQLSVLIPTYDRRETLGKALRALFLQQGLEQVAWEVIVIDDGSTDGTGALVAKLVTESPAPLIYLYQENSGPAAARNQGIRTARAPLVLMIGDDILAAPNLLAKHLAAHKRYPLLQDAVLGLVEWAPSLNVTPFMHWWVENRFRFGALQAGKVEPDFSFFYTCNISVKREFLLNHGLFDESFRAAAYEDTELAYRLDQAGLRIHFIPQATAYHDHPVTLQSASKRMENIGRWSLAFEAKTHFWSAPPAWIRLGSVPWMHPRIIRPLEAWAKRLQTKAVMGPLYAIVMMYHFWIGRRQASLGDLV
;
A
#
# COMPACT_ATOMS: atom_id res chain seq x y z
N PHE A 1 -10.79 -1.90 21.87
CA PHE A 1 -9.48 -2.00 22.54
C PHE A 1 -8.81 -3.37 22.38
N VAL A 2 -9.53 -4.49 22.31
CA VAL A 2 -8.95 -5.83 22.01
C VAL A 2 -8.65 -6.04 20.50
N VAL A 3 -9.38 -5.37 19.60
CA VAL A 3 -9.20 -5.46 18.12
C VAL A 3 -8.06 -4.57 17.59
N TYR A 4 -7.57 -3.61 18.41
CA TYR A 4 -6.44 -2.73 18.07
C TYR A 4 -5.11 -3.17 18.72
N HIS A 5 -5.10 -4.23 19.53
CA HIS A 5 -3.91 -4.70 20.27
C HIS A 5 -3.57 -6.18 20.08
N ALA A 6 -4.41 -6.98 19.42
CA ALA A 6 -4.13 -8.40 19.22
C ALA A 6 -2.99 -8.73 18.22
N CYS A 7 -2.22 -7.73 17.75
CA CYS A 7 -1.02 -7.91 16.93
C CYS A 7 0.32 -7.69 17.66
N TYR A 8 0.36 -7.45 18.98
CA TYR A 8 1.64 -7.36 19.71
C TYR A 8 1.63 -8.20 20.99
N SER A 9 2.04 -9.47 20.87
CA SER A 9 2.89 -10.19 21.84
C SER A 9 2.93 -11.69 21.55
N VAL A 10 3.93 -12.15 20.79
CA VAL A 10 4.69 -13.35 21.14
C VAL A 10 6.16 -13.08 20.78
N THR A 11 6.93 -12.66 21.76
CA THR A 11 8.39 -12.68 21.72
C THR A 11 8.87 -14.11 21.85
N GLY A 12 9.86 -14.46 21.03
CA GLY A 12 10.85 -15.48 21.38
C GLY A 12 10.85 -16.71 20.48
N MET A 13 11.64 -16.69 19.40
CA MET A 13 12.43 -17.87 19.08
C MET A 13 13.73 -17.52 18.35
N THR A 14 14.79 -18.15 18.84
CA THR A 14 16.20 -17.88 18.61
C THR A 14 16.71 -18.42 17.29
N ILE A 15 17.63 -17.67 16.70
CA ILE A 15 18.47 -17.94 15.53
C ILE A 15 19.08 -19.35 15.56
N ARG A 16 19.10 -20.04 14.39
CA ARG A 16 20.15 -20.99 14.04
C ARG A 16 20.64 -20.73 12.62
N SER A 17 21.92 -20.38 12.51
CA SER A 17 22.68 -20.37 11.26
C SER A 17 23.12 -21.78 10.89
N ALA A 18 23.19 -22.07 9.60
CA ALA A 18 23.92 -23.20 9.06
C ALA A 18 24.82 -22.71 7.92
N SER A 19 26.12 -22.91 8.12
CA SER A 19 27.22 -22.68 7.20
C SER A 19 27.39 -23.84 6.22
N GLY A 20 27.81 -23.55 4.99
CA GLY A 20 28.35 -24.53 4.05
C GLY A 20 28.87 -23.87 2.76
N ALA A 21 30.20 -23.84 2.61
CA ALA A 21 30.94 -23.43 1.41
C ALA A 21 30.73 -24.46 0.27
N SER A 22 31.16 -24.34 -1.00
CA SER A 22 32.19 -23.57 -1.72
C SER A 22 32.09 -23.93 -3.21
N GLY A 23 32.57 -23.06 -4.10
CA GLY A 23 33.37 -23.48 -5.26
C GLY A 23 32.80 -23.28 -6.66
N GLY A 24 33.63 -22.70 -7.54
CA GLY A 24 33.58 -22.92 -8.99
C GLY A 24 33.36 -21.66 -9.83
N GLY A 25 34.46 -20.96 -10.19
CA GLY A 25 34.42 -19.89 -11.18
C GLY A 25 34.34 -20.39 -12.63
N LEU A 26 34.17 -19.45 -13.57
CA LEU A 26 34.97 -19.30 -14.79
C LEU A 26 34.49 -18.09 -15.62
N THR A 27 35.47 -17.23 -15.93
CA THR A 27 35.71 -16.45 -17.15
C THR A 27 34.71 -15.40 -17.64
N GLU A 28 35.12 -14.15 -17.45
CA GLU A 28 34.68 -12.94 -18.13
C GLU A 28 35.02 -12.96 -19.64
N SER A 29 34.04 -12.60 -20.47
CA SER A 29 34.26 -12.15 -21.85
C SER A 29 33.89 -10.67 -21.94
N GLY A 30 34.87 -9.83 -22.29
CA GLY A 30 34.79 -8.37 -22.22
C GLY A 30 33.77 -7.72 -23.16
N PRO A 31 33.32 -6.48 -22.87
CA PRO A 31 32.32 -5.81 -23.69
C PRO A 31 32.92 -5.14 -24.92
N ASP A 32 32.28 -5.42 -26.05
CA ASP A 32 32.34 -4.70 -27.31
C ASP A 32 32.16 -3.18 -27.11
N ARG A 33 33.05 -2.40 -27.72
CA ARG A 33 33.08 -0.94 -27.68
C ARG A 33 32.27 -0.38 -28.84
N SER A 34 30.94 -0.41 -28.71
CA SER A 34 30.04 0.38 -29.55
C SER A 34 29.14 1.26 -28.66
N GLY A 35 29.46 2.55 -28.62
CA GLY A 35 29.00 3.54 -27.63
C GLY A 35 27.55 4.01 -27.76
N HIS A 36 26.60 3.10 -27.71
CA HIS A 36 25.21 3.39 -27.36
C HIS A 36 24.85 2.62 -26.10
N HIS A 37 25.15 3.20 -24.93
CA HIS A 37 24.67 2.68 -23.65
C HIS A 37 23.14 2.82 -23.62
N PHE A 38 22.43 1.81 -24.12
CA PHE A 38 21.02 1.66 -23.83
C PHE A 38 20.89 1.45 -22.32
N LYS A 39 20.36 2.45 -21.62
CA LYS A 39 20.06 2.32 -20.20
C LYS A 39 19.08 1.16 -20.02
N THR A 40 19.49 0.12 -19.30
CA THR A 40 18.60 -0.98 -18.94
C THR A 40 17.48 -0.46 -18.04
N MET A 41 16.22 -0.84 -18.32
CA MET A 41 15.07 -0.52 -17.46
C MET A 41 15.31 -1.08 -16.06
N GLN A 42 15.34 -0.22 -15.04
CA GLN A 42 15.60 -0.62 -13.65
C GLN A 42 14.36 -0.52 -12.75
N LEU A 43 13.39 0.33 -13.08
CA LEU A 43 12.20 0.56 -12.26
C LEU A 43 10.94 0.78 -13.10
N SER A 44 9.87 0.06 -12.79
CA SER A 44 8.52 0.30 -13.32
C SER A 44 7.65 0.82 -12.18
N VAL A 45 7.12 2.03 -12.33
CA VAL A 45 6.18 2.63 -11.36
C VAL A 45 4.76 2.24 -11.75
N LEU A 46 4.02 1.61 -10.84
CA LEU A 46 2.67 1.12 -11.06
C LEU A 46 1.67 2.01 -10.32
N ILE A 47 0.73 2.60 -11.06
CA ILE A 47 -0.31 3.49 -10.51
C ILE A 47 -1.69 2.96 -10.94
N PRO A 48 -2.36 2.15 -10.10
CA PRO A 48 -3.76 1.81 -10.33
C PRO A 48 -4.66 3.02 -10.04
N THR A 49 -5.70 3.23 -10.83
CA THR A 49 -6.62 4.36 -10.68
C THR A 49 -8.03 3.98 -11.11
N TYR A 50 -9.03 4.64 -10.52
CA TYR A 50 -10.44 4.47 -10.88
C TYR A 50 -11.23 5.74 -10.54
N ASP A 51 -11.77 6.42 -11.56
CA ASP A 51 -12.58 7.65 -11.47
C ASP A 51 -11.94 8.77 -10.63
N ARG A 52 -10.63 8.98 -10.85
CA ARG A 52 -9.80 9.96 -10.09
C ARG A 52 -8.93 10.83 -11.00
N ARG A 53 -9.43 11.19 -12.19
CA ARG A 53 -8.70 11.95 -13.22
C ARG A 53 -7.84 13.09 -12.67
N GLU A 54 -8.45 14.02 -11.92
CA GLU A 54 -7.73 15.20 -11.44
C GLU A 54 -6.64 14.86 -10.42
N THR A 55 -6.92 13.88 -9.55
CA THR A 55 -5.97 13.42 -8.53
C THR A 55 -4.79 12.70 -9.18
N LEU A 56 -5.05 11.79 -10.12
CA LEU A 56 -4.03 11.13 -10.93
C LEU A 56 -3.17 12.14 -11.69
N GLY A 57 -3.78 13.17 -12.29
CA GLY A 57 -3.06 14.20 -13.03
C GLY A 57 -2.06 14.98 -12.17
N LYS A 58 -2.34 15.17 -10.88
CA LYS A 58 -1.37 15.74 -9.94
C LYS A 58 -0.27 14.76 -9.57
N ALA A 59 -0.63 13.50 -9.27
CA ALA A 59 0.32 12.46 -8.91
C ALA A 59 1.35 12.21 -10.03
N LEU A 60 0.89 12.10 -11.28
CA LEU A 60 1.75 11.94 -12.45
C LEU A 60 2.70 13.13 -12.63
N ARG A 61 2.20 14.37 -12.52
CA ARG A 61 3.06 15.55 -12.63
C ARG A 61 4.09 15.64 -11.51
N ALA A 62 3.75 15.26 -10.28
CA ALA A 62 4.74 15.14 -9.20
C ALA A 62 5.79 14.06 -9.51
N LEU A 63 5.37 12.93 -10.08
CA LEU A 63 6.26 11.86 -10.52
C LEU A 63 7.14 12.26 -11.71
N PHE A 64 6.76 13.25 -12.52
CA PHE A 64 7.60 13.74 -13.62
C PHE A 64 8.77 14.62 -13.14
N LEU A 65 8.74 15.08 -11.88
CA LEU A 65 9.77 15.92 -11.29
C LEU A 65 10.92 15.14 -10.65
N GLN A 66 11.08 13.86 -10.98
CA GLN A 66 12.10 13.01 -10.37
C GLN A 66 13.52 13.41 -10.80
N GLN A 67 14.45 13.36 -9.84
CA GLN A 67 15.83 13.81 -9.95
C GLN A 67 16.80 12.66 -9.64
N GLY A 68 18.04 12.74 -10.13
CA GLY A 68 19.07 11.72 -9.86
C GLY A 68 18.86 10.42 -10.63
N LEU A 69 18.20 10.48 -11.79
CA LEU A 69 17.87 9.35 -12.67
C LEU A 69 18.60 9.45 -14.03
N GLU A 70 19.63 10.28 -14.13
CA GLU A 70 20.35 10.58 -15.38
C GLU A 70 21.03 9.34 -15.99
N GLN A 71 21.22 8.27 -15.21
CA GLN A 71 21.81 7.00 -15.65
C GLN A 71 20.86 5.81 -15.48
N VAL A 72 19.57 6.06 -15.22
CA VAL A 72 18.57 5.03 -14.96
C VAL A 72 17.44 5.15 -15.98
N ALA A 73 17.08 4.04 -16.65
CA ALA A 73 15.84 3.96 -17.38
C ALA A 73 14.74 3.46 -16.43
N TRP A 74 13.58 4.09 -16.52
CA TRP A 74 12.39 3.76 -15.75
C TRP A 74 11.15 4.02 -16.61
N GLU A 75 10.01 3.47 -16.20
CA GLU A 75 8.72 3.67 -16.86
C GLU A 75 7.61 3.89 -15.83
N VAL A 76 6.51 4.45 -16.30
CA VAL A 76 5.26 4.60 -15.55
C VAL A 76 4.19 3.79 -16.24
N ILE A 77 3.50 2.95 -15.48
CA ILE A 77 2.37 2.15 -15.96
C ILE A 77 1.16 2.58 -15.14
N VAL A 78 0.25 3.29 -15.81
CA VAL A 78 -1.07 3.65 -15.27
C VAL A 78 -2.03 2.53 -15.63
N ILE A 79 -2.71 1.98 -14.62
CA ILE A 79 -3.72 0.94 -14.80
C ILE A 79 -5.07 1.53 -14.43
N ASP A 80 -5.86 1.85 -15.45
CA ASP A 80 -7.22 2.35 -15.30
C ASP A 80 -8.21 1.18 -15.16
N ASP A 81 -8.79 1.06 -13.96
CA ASP A 81 -9.73 0.01 -13.57
C ASP A 81 -11.18 0.38 -13.91
N GLY A 82 -11.40 0.85 -15.14
CA GLY A 82 -12.73 1.09 -15.70
C GLY A 82 -13.28 2.51 -15.51
N SER A 83 -12.43 3.53 -15.47
CA SER A 83 -12.86 4.92 -15.28
C SER A 83 -13.75 5.45 -16.41
N THR A 84 -14.65 6.36 -16.06
CA THR A 84 -15.63 7.00 -16.95
C THR A 84 -15.50 8.52 -16.98
N ASP A 85 -14.60 9.08 -16.18
CA ASP A 85 -14.39 10.53 -15.97
C ASP A 85 -13.45 11.22 -16.99
N GLY A 86 -13.00 10.47 -18.00
CA GLY A 86 -12.02 10.92 -18.99
C GLY A 86 -10.56 10.72 -18.58
N THR A 87 -10.28 9.86 -17.60
CA THR A 87 -8.92 9.47 -17.18
C THR A 87 -8.02 9.08 -18.36
N GLY A 88 -8.44 8.19 -19.25
CA GLY A 88 -7.66 7.81 -20.43
C GLY A 88 -7.27 8.99 -21.34
N ALA A 89 -8.19 9.96 -21.54
CA ALA A 89 -7.91 11.15 -22.33
C ALA A 89 -6.92 12.10 -21.64
N LEU A 90 -6.92 12.16 -20.31
CA LEU A 90 -5.91 12.88 -19.55
C LEU A 90 -4.54 12.21 -19.72
N VAL A 91 -4.45 10.89 -19.51
CA VAL A 91 -3.16 10.17 -19.58
C VAL A 91 -2.55 10.30 -20.98
N ALA A 92 -3.37 10.18 -22.04
CA ALA A 92 -2.92 10.39 -23.42
C ALA A 92 -2.26 11.77 -23.64
N LYS A 93 -2.79 12.84 -23.02
CA LYS A 93 -2.19 14.18 -23.07
C LYS A 93 -0.88 14.25 -22.28
N LEU A 94 -0.81 13.58 -21.14
CA LEU A 94 0.37 13.57 -20.26
C LEU A 94 1.55 12.79 -20.85
N VAL A 95 1.33 11.92 -21.85
CA VAL A 95 2.43 11.20 -22.53
C VAL A 95 3.48 12.16 -23.06
N THR A 96 3.08 13.32 -23.61
CA THR A 96 4.02 14.32 -24.14
C THR A 96 4.72 15.15 -23.06
N GLU A 97 4.17 15.20 -21.84
CA GLU A 97 4.79 15.86 -20.68
C GLU A 97 5.77 14.94 -19.95
N SER A 98 5.66 13.63 -20.12
CA SER A 98 6.38 12.64 -19.33
C SER A 98 7.87 12.55 -19.69
N PRO A 99 8.80 12.58 -18.69
CA PRO A 99 10.24 12.41 -18.92
C PRO A 99 10.65 10.94 -19.15
N ALA A 100 9.71 10.01 -19.00
CA ALA A 100 9.89 8.57 -19.14
C ALA A 100 8.71 7.96 -19.91
N PRO A 101 8.83 6.74 -20.47
CA PRO A 101 7.69 6.04 -21.06
C PRO A 101 6.50 5.99 -20.10
N LEU A 102 5.39 6.59 -20.53
CA LEU A 102 4.11 6.56 -19.83
C LEU A 102 3.17 5.61 -20.58
N ILE A 103 2.84 4.49 -19.95
CA ILE A 103 2.04 3.41 -20.51
C ILE A 103 0.68 3.46 -19.84
N TYR A 104 -0.37 3.45 -20.64
CA TYR A 104 -1.74 3.40 -20.18
C TYR A 104 -2.34 2.04 -20.49
N LEU A 105 -2.84 1.36 -19.45
CA LEU A 105 -3.57 0.11 -19.55
C LEU A 105 -4.99 0.35 -19.07
N TYR A 106 -5.96 -0.13 -19.84
CA TYR A 106 -7.37 -0.11 -19.44
C TYR A 106 -7.83 -1.55 -19.18
N GLN A 107 -8.66 -1.72 -18.15
CA GLN A 107 -9.40 -2.94 -17.88
C GLN A 107 -10.84 -2.61 -17.43
N GLU A 108 -11.75 -3.56 -17.59
CA GLU A 108 -13.06 -3.47 -16.93
C GLU A 108 -12.87 -3.54 -15.40
N ASN A 109 -13.69 -2.81 -14.66
CA ASN A 109 -13.54 -2.68 -13.20
C ASN A 109 -13.52 -4.06 -12.52
N SER A 110 -12.34 -4.44 -12.04
CA SER A 110 -12.05 -5.74 -11.43
C SER A 110 -11.36 -5.61 -10.07
N GLY A 111 -11.19 -4.38 -9.60
CA GLY A 111 -10.61 -4.05 -8.31
C GLY A 111 -9.09 -3.85 -8.35
N PRO A 112 -8.54 -3.27 -7.28
CA PRO A 112 -7.15 -2.84 -7.24
C PRO A 112 -6.15 -4.01 -7.26
N ALA A 113 -6.54 -5.20 -6.81
CA ALA A 113 -5.73 -6.41 -6.91
C ALA A 113 -5.46 -6.79 -8.38
N ALA A 114 -6.52 -6.87 -9.20
CA ALA A 114 -6.41 -7.18 -10.62
C ALA A 114 -5.60 -6.10 -11.37
N ALA A 115 -5.87 -4.83 -11.08
CA ALA A 115 -5.13 -3.72 -11.68
C ALA A 115 -3.62 -3.78 -11.37
N ARG A 116 -3.23 -4.06 -10.12
CA ARG A 116 -1.81 -4.24 -9.76
C ARG A 116 -1.19 -5.47 -10.42
N ASN A 117 -1.93 -6.57 -10.53
CA ASN A 117 -1.45 -7.77 -11.22
C ASN A 117 -1.17 -7.49 -12.70
N GLN A 118 -2.05 -6.77 -13.38
CA GLN A 118 -1.85 -6.35 -14.77
C GLN A 118 -0.59 -5.49 -14.90
N GLY A 119 -0.40 -4.54 -13.98
CA GLY A 119 0.80 -3.71 -13.90
C GLY A 119 2.08 -4.53 -13.70
N ILE A 120 2.10 -5.45 -12.73
CA ILE A 120 3.26 -6.32 -12.44
C ILE A 120 3.62 -7.19 -13.65
N ARG A 121 2.63 -7.76 -14.32
CA ARG A 121 2.86 -8.60 -15.51
C ARG A 121 3.43 -7.78 -16.67
N THR A 122 2.95 -6.56 -16.85
CA THR A 122 3.37 -5.66 -17.94
C THR A 122 4.74 -5.01 -17.69
N ALA A 123 5.11 -4.79 -16.44
CA ALA A 123 6.38 -4.18 -16.05
C ALA A 123 7.58 -4.87 -16.72
N ARG A 124 8.47 -4.06 -17.32
CA ARG A 124 9.70 -4.54 -17.98
C ARG A 124 10.91 -4.46 -17.06
N ALA A 125 10.83 -3.67 -16.00
CA ALA A 125 11.92 -3.53 -15.04
C ALA A 125 11.99 -4.69 -14.04
N PRO A 126 13.18 -4.96 -13.48
CA PRO A 126 13.34 -5.92 -12.38
C PRO A 126 12.73 -5.42 -11.06
N LEU A 127 12.57 -4.11 -10.86
CA LEU A 127 11.90 -3.52 -9.70
C LEU A 127 10.54 -2.97 -10.11
N VAL A 128 9.53 -3.25 -9.29
CA VAL A 128 8.23 -2.60 -9.35
C VAL A 128 8.05 -1.72 -8.13
N LEU A 129 7.64 -0.46 -8.32
CA LEU A 129 7.26 0.45 -7.25
C LEU A 129 5.77 0.73 -7.38
N MET A 130 5.00 0.36 -6.37
CA MET A 130 3.56 0.62 -6.32
C MET A 130 3.32 1.94 -5.60
N ILE A 131 2.57 2.82 -6.27
CA ILE A 131 2.21 4.16 -5.78
C ILE A 131 0.70 4.35 -5.95
N GLY A 132 0.07 5.00 -4.97
CA GLY A 132 -1.35 5.39 -5.07
C GLY A 132 -1.57 6.55 -6.03
N ASP A 133 -2.73 6.62 -6.68
CA ASP A 133 -3.06 7.72 -7.59
C ASP A 133 -3.24 9.09 -6.91
N ASP A 134 -3.23 9.13 -5.58
CA ASP A 134 -3.27 10.31 -4.72
C ASP A 134 -1.96 10.59 -3.97
N ILE A 135 -0.88 9.97 -4.42
CA ILE A 135 0.45 10.14 -3.84
C ILE A 135 1.29 11.05 -4.73
N LEU A 136 1.71 12.19 -4.17
CA LEU A 136 2.65 13.12 -4.77
C LEU A 136 4.07 12.68 -4.38
N ALA A 137 4.80 12.11 -5.34
CA ALA A 137 6.18 11.69 -5.13
C ALA A 137 7.09 12.90 -4.82
N ALA A 138 7.93 12.82 -3.77
CA ALA A 138 8.99 13.81 -3.60
C ALA A 138 10.03 13.67 -4.74
N PRO A 139 10.76 14.74 -5.12
CA PRO A 139 11.65 14.73 -6.29
C PRO A 139 12.74 13.65 -6.29
N ASN A 140 13.08 13.06 -5.14
CA ASN A 140 14.11 12.04 -5.03
C ASN A 140 13.54 10.63 -4.76
N LEU A 141 12.22 10.44 -4.76
CA LEU A 141 11.57 9.18 -4.37
C LEU A 141 12.16 7.97 -5.11
N LEU A 142 12.17 8.01 -6.44
CA LEU A 142 12.64 6.87 -7.25
C LEU A 142 14.12 6.57 -7.00
N ALA A 143 14.96 7.61 -6.93
CA ALA A 143 16.39 7.47 -6.64
C ALA A 143 16.64 6.83 -5.27
N LYS A 144 15.79 7.12 -4.27
CA LYS A 144 15.90 6.53 -2.92
C LYS A 144 15.49 5.06 -2.89
N HIS A 145 14.42 4.68 -3.59
CA HIS A 145 14.05 3.26 -3.75
C HIS A 145 15.17 2.47 -4.46
N LEU A 146 15.72 3.02 -5.55
CA LEU A 146 16.84 2.40 -6.28
C LEU A 146 18.09 2.25 -5.41
N ALA A 147 18.48 3.29 -4.68
CA ALA A 147 19.63 3.24 -3.77
C ALA A 147 19.42 2.21 -2.65
N ALA A 148 18.20 2.10 -2.10
CA ALA A 148 17.87 1.12 -1.09
C ALA A 148 17.97 -0.32 -1.63
N HIS A 149 17.49 -0.59 -2.84
CA HIS A 149 17.64 -1.91 -3.45
C HIS A 149 19.09 -2.27 -3.82
N LYS A 150 19.96 -1.29 -4.08
CA LYS A 150 21.41 -1.53 -4.18
C LYS A 150 22.02 -1.95 -2.83
N ARG A 151 21.54 -1.36 -1.74
CA ARG A 151 21.97 -1.71 -0.37
C ARG A 151 21.39 -3.05 0.09
N TYR A 152 20.18 -3.39 -0.34
CA TYR A 152 19.45 -4.62 0.01
C TYR A 152 19.11 -5.42 -1.27
N PRO A 153 20.11 -6.14 -1.83
CA PRO A 153 20.01 -6.72 -3.15
C PRO A 153 19.27 -8.06 -3.19
N LEU A 154 18.96 -8.69 -2.05
CA LEU A 154 18.35 -10.02 -2.05
C LEU A 154 16.93 -9.98 -2.61
N LEU A 155 16.51 -11.08 -3.23
CA LEU A 155 15.24 -11.17 -3.96
C LEU A 155 14.03 -10.83 -3.07
N GLN A 156 14.07 -11.25 -1.81
CA GLN A 156 13.03 -11.03 -0.80
C GLN A 156 13.04 -9.64 -0.15
N ASP A 157 14.02 -8.76 -0.46
CA ASP A 157 14.09 -7.43 0.14
C ASP A 157 13.14 -6.45 -0.57
N ALA A 158 12.12 -5.99 0.14
CA ALA A 158 11.22 -4.91 -0.24
C ALA A 158 11.60 -3.59 0.45
N VAL A 159 11.22 -2.46 -0.15
CA VAL A 159 11.53 -1.13 0.39
C VAL A 159 10.24 -0.34 0.57
N LEU A 160 9.92 0.01 1.81
CA LEU A 160 8.80 0.87 2.18
C LEU A 160 9.30 2.31 2.33
N GLY A 161 8.70 3.22 1.57
CA GLY A 161 8.95 4.66 1.73
C GLY A 161 8.02 5.30 2.76
N LEU A 162 8.38 6.50 3.21
CA LEU A 162 7.54 7.31 4.10
C LEU A 162 6.41 7.97 3.31
N VAL A 163 5.20 7.97 3.86
CA VAL A 163 4.09 8.77 3.34
C VAL A 163 3.63 9.76 4.40
N GLU A 164 3.70 11.04 4.07
CA GLU A 164 3.22 12.14 4.90
C GLU A 164 1.98 12.79 4.28
N TRP A 165 1.32 13.69 5.00
CA TRP A 165 0.28 14.52 4.40
C TRP A 165 0.88 15.54 3.44
N ALA A 166 0.21 15.80 2.32
CA ALA A 166 0.61 16.87 1.43
C ALA A 166 0.62 18.23 2.14
N PRO A 167 1.69 19.05 1.99
CA PRO A 167 1.78 20.37 2.64
C PRO A 167 0.63 21.32 2.27
N SER A 168 -0.04 21.08 1.15
CA SER A 168 -1.23 21.80 0.69
C SER A 168 -2.49 21.53 1.53
N LEU A 169 -2.51 20.45 2.32
CA LEU A 169 -3.69 20.06 3.10
C LEU A 169 -3.71 20.72 4.47
N ASN A 170 -4.88 21.21 4.86
CA ASN A 170 -5.15 21.55 6.25
C ASN A 170 -5.42 20.27 7.06
N VAL A 171 -4.37 19.73 7.66
CA VAL A 171 -4.44 18.46 8.40
C VAL A 171 -5.23 18.64 9.70
N THR A 172 -6.37 17.96 9.79
CA THR A 172 -7.22 18.01 10.98
C THR A 172 -6.67 17.13 12.11
N PRO A 173 -7.03 17.39 13.39
CA PRO A 173 -6.73 16.48 14.50
C PRO A 173 -7.14 15.02 14.24
N PHE A 174 -8.27 14.80 13.56
CA PHE A 174 -8.70 13.47 13.14
C PHE A 174 -7.77 12.84 12.10
N MET A 175 -7.32 13.60 11.09
CA MET A 175 -6.39 13.10 10.07
C MET A 175 -5.05 12.66 10.68
N HIS A 176 -4.51 13.44 11.63
CA HIS A 176 -3.33 13.04 12.40
C HIS A 176 -3.57 11.75 13.16
N TRP A 177 -4.67 11.66 13.90
CA TRP A 177 -5.03 10.45 14.64
C TRP A 177 -5.19 9.23 13.70
N TRP A 178 -5.86 9.42 12.56
CA TRP A 178 -6.13 8.37 11.58
C TRP A 178 -4.84 7.75 11.04
N VAL A 179 -3.89 8.57 10.58
CA VAL A 179 -2.63 8.06 10.01
C VAL A 179 -1.78 7.36 11.06
N GLU A 180 -1.64 7.95 12.24
CA GLU A 180 -0.81 7.35 13.30
C GLU A 180 -1.35 5.98 13.73
N ASN A 181 -2.68 5.82 13.78
CA ASN A 181 -3.31 4.57 14.21
C ASN A 181 -3.49 3.54 13.09
N ARG A 182 -3.31 3.91 11.81
CA ARG A 182 -3.48 3.00 10.66
C ARG A 182 -2.17 2.61 9.99
N PHE A 183 -1.25 3.56 9.82
CA PHE A 183 0.00 3.36 9.07
C PHE A 183 1.24 3.38 9.97
N ARG A 184 1.14 3.96 11.18
CA ARG A 184 2.18 3.86 12.24
C ARG A 184 3.58 4.30 11.78
N PHE A 185 3.66 5.20 10.79
CA PHE A 185 4.93 5.75 10.32
C PHE A 185 5.71 6.45 11.44
N GLY A 186 5.01 7.12 12.37
CA GLY A 186 5.65 7.72 13.55
C GLY A 186 6.34 6.69 14.46
N ALA A 187 5.73 5.51 14.63
CA ALA A 187 6.35 4.41 15.37
C ALA A 187 7.57 3.82 14.65
N LEU A 188 7.52 3.68 13.32
CA LEU A 188 8.66 3.23 12.50
C LEU A 188 9.83 4.22 12.59
N GLN A 189 9.55 5.52 12.41
CA GLN A 189 10.57 6.57 12.49
C GLN A 189 11.21 6.65 13.88
N ALA A 190 10.43 6.40 14.93
CA ALA A 190 10.92 6.37 16.30
C ALA A 190 11.62 5.05 16.68
N GLY A 191 11.73 4.07 15.77
CA GLY A 191 12.32 2.76 16.04
C GLY A 191 11.57 1.95 17.10
N LYS A 192 10.28 2.23 17.31
CA LYS A 192 9.44 1.53 18.29
C LYS A 192 8.91 0.19 17.76
N VAL A 193 8.94 0.03 16.44
CA VAL A 193 8.38 -1.12 15.72
C VAL A 193 9.28 -1.39 14.52
N GLU A 194 9.48 -2.66 14.21
CA GLU A 194 10.13 -3.09 12.97
C GLU A 194 9.06 -3.39 11.91
N PRO A 195 9.33 -3.13 10.62
CA PRO A 195 8.37 -3.38 9.55
C PRO A 195 8.24 -4.89 9.26
N ASP A 196 7.12 -5.47 9.69
CA ASP A 196 6.65 -6.79 9.27
C ASP A 196 5.71 -6.69 8.06
N PHE A 197 5.12 -7.82 7.64
CA PHE A 197 4.18 -7.87 6.50
C PHE A 197 2.99 -6.90 6.63
N SER A 198 2.60 -6.48 7.84
CA SER A 198 1.51 -5.53 8.05
C SER A 198 1.85 -4.09 7.61
N PHE A 199 3.11 -3.85 7.24
CA PHE A 199 3.62 -2.58 6.69
C PHE A 199 3.78 -2.59 5.16
N PHE A 200 3.23 -3.59 4.46
CA PHE A 200 3.27 -3.66 3.00
C PHE A 200 2.30 -2.65 2.35
N TYR A 201 2.57 -1.36 2.49
CA TYR A 201 1.69 -0.30 2.01
C TYR A 201 1.92 -0.02 0.53
N THR A 202 1.02 -0.54 -0.31
CA THR A 202 1.04 -0.38 -1.78
C THR A 202 0.89 1.06 -2.30
N CYS A 203 0.83 2.04 -1.41
CA CYS A 203 0.88 3.46 -1.76
C CYS A 203 2.32 4.00 -1.90
N ASN A 204 3.33 3.30 -1.36
CA ASN A 204 4.74 3.67 -1.51
C ASN A 204 5.70 2.51 -1.14
N ILE A 205 5.65 1.41 -1.91
CA ILE A 205 6.50 0.24 -1.66
C ILE A 205 7.06 -0.33 -2.96
N SER A 206 8.35 -0.66 -2.95
CA SER A 206 9.00 -1.33 -4.08
C SER A 206 9.47 -2.74 -3.73
N VAL A 207 9.34 -3.64 -4.71
CA VAL A 207 9.65 -5.06 -4.59
C VAL A 207 10.32 -5.54 -5.88
N LYS A 208 11.13 -6.59 -5.78
CA LYS A 208 11.63 -7.28 -6.98
C LYS A 208 10.47 -7.94 -7.69
N ARG A 209 10.31 -7.64 -8.98
CA ARG A 209 9.26 -8.21 -9.83
C ARG A 209 9.32 -9.73 -9.83
N GLU A 210 10.52 -10.28 -9.91
CA GLU A 210 10.75 -11.73 -9.88
C GLU A 210 10.26 -12.38 -8.58
N PHE A 211 10.43 -11.73 -7.43
CA PHE A 211 9.94 -12.26 -6.14
C PHE A 211 8.41 -12.41 -6.15
N LEU A 212 7.70 -11.40 -6.67
CA LEU A 212 6.25 -11.45 -6.83
C LEU A 212 5.82 -12.56 -7.81
N LEU A 213 6.52 -12.71 -8.93
CA LEU A 213 6.19 -13.75 -9.91
C LEU A 213 6.43 -15.16 -9.36
N ASN A 214 7.44 -15.35 -8.52
CA ASN A 214 7.79 -16.66 -7.96
C ASN A 214 6.92 -17.06 -6.76
N HIS A 215 6.46 -16.09 -5.95
CA HIS A 215 5.76 -16.36 -4.69
C HIS A 215 4.28 -15.93 -4.69
N GLY A 216 3.80 -15.41 -5.83
CA GLY A 216 2.40 -15.13 -6.08
C GLY A 216 2.09 -13.64 -6.17
N LEU A 217 1.02 -13.33 -6.90
CA LEU A 217 0.51 -11.98 -7.09
C LEU A 217 -0.67 -11.70 -6.14
N PHE A 218 -1.31 -10.53 -6.26
CA PHE A 218 -2.48 -10.19 -5.45
C PHE A 218 -3.61 -11.18 -5.74
N ASP A 219 -4.35 -11.57 -4.70
CA ASP A 219 -5.55 -12.38 -4.86
C ASP A 219 -6.71 -11.51 -5.37
N GLU A 220 -7.10 -11.73 -6.63
CA GLU A 220 -8.12 -10.93 -7.33
C GLU A 220 -9.54 -11.14 -6.79
N SER A 221 -9.74 -12.09 -5.85
CA SER A 221 -11.01 -12.17 -5.11
C SER A 221 -11.20 -10.98 -4.18
N PHE A 222 -10.15 -10.25 -3.80
CA PHE A 222 -10.26 -8.97 -3.09
C PHE A 222 -10.57 -7.83 -4.08
N ARG A 223 -11.86 -7.54 -4.24
CA ARG A 223 -12.36 -6.56 -5.23
C ARG A 223 -12.35 -5.11 -4.76
N ALA A 224 -11.97 -4.84 -3.51
CA ALA A 224 -11.85 -3.48 -2.99
C ALA A 224 -10.48 -3.24 -2.35
N ALA A 225 -10.14 -1.97 -2.15
CA ALA A 225 -8.91 -1.55 -1.47
C ALA A 225 -9.00 -1.80 0.05
N ALA A 226 -8.94 -3.08 0.43
CA ALA A 226 -8.89 -3.57 1.79
C ALA A 226 -8.37 -5.02 1.81
N TYR A 227 -7.30 -5.24 2.58
CA TYR A 227 -6.65 -6.54 2.82
C TYR A 227 -5.99 -7.21 1.61
N GLU A 228 -6.15 -6.73 0.37
CA GLU A 228 -5.50 -7.32 -0.80
C GLU A 228 -3.97 -7.23 -0.71
N ASP A 229 -3.46 -6.13 -0.16
CA ASP A 229 -2.03 -5.90 0.07
C ASP A 229 -1.50 -6.75 1.22
N THR A 230 -2.24 -6.80 2.33
CA THR A 230 -1.87 -7.49 3.56
C THR A 230 -1.91 -9.00 3.37
N GLU A 231 -2.87 -9.52 2.59
CA GLU A 231 -2.96 -10.95 2.23
C GLU A 231 -1.74 -11.38 1.43
N LEU A 232 -1.41 -10.63 0.38
CA LEU A 232 -0.22 -10.90 -0.42
C LEU A 232 1.03 -10.83 0.46
N ALA A 233 1.18 -9.77 1.25
CA ALA A 233 2.33 -9.59 2.13
C ALA A 233 2.50 -10.73 3.12
N TYR A 234 1.41 -11.25 3.70
CA TYR A 234 1.44 -12.40 4.57
C TYR A 234 1.99 -13.64 3.87
N ARG A 235 1.53 -13.94 2.64
CA ARG A 235 2.09 -15.06 1.85
C ARG A 235 3.56 -14.86 1.51
N LEU A 236 3.96 -13.63 1.16
CA LEU A 236 5.35 -13.29 0.87
C LEU A 236 6.24 -13.40 2.13
N ASP A 237 5.72 -13.07 3.31
CA ASP A 237 6.38 -13.22 4.60
C ASP A 237 6.69 -14.68 4.92
N GLN A 238 5.75 -15.59 4.62
CA GLN A 238 6.02 -17.04 4.69
C GLN A 238 7.11 -17.50 3.70
N ALA A 239 7.35 -16.74 2.64
CA ALA A 239 8.45 -16.93 1.69
C ALA A 239 9.73 -16.13 2.03
N GLY A 240 9.77 -15.48 3.20
CA GLY A 240 10.94 -14.77 3.72
C GLY A 240 11.05 -13.30 3.33
N LEU A 241 9.95 -12.64 2.95
CA LEU A 241 9.89 -11.19 2.72
C LEU A 241 10.59 -10.41 3.85
N ARG A 242 11.40 -9.42 3.47
CA ARG A 242 12.01 -8.47 4.42
C ARG A 242 11.70 -7.06 3.96
N ILE A 243 10.94 -6.32 4.76
CA ILE A 243 10.62 -4.93 4.45
C ILE A 243 11.68 -4.03 5.08
N HIS A 244 12.25 -3.13 4.29
CA HIS A 244 13.19 -2.11 4.75
C HIS A 244 12.51 -0.75 4.71
N PHE A 245 12.33 -0.12 5.87
CA PHE A 245 11.75 1.22 5.93
C PHE A 245 12.82 2.28 5.61
N ILE A 246 12.58 3.10 4.58
CA ILE A 246 13.49 4.14 4.10
C ILE A 246 12.78 5.49 4.20
N PRO A 247 12.92 6.22 5.33
CA PRO A 247 12.17 7.46 5.55
C PRO A 247 12.54 8.58 4.56
N GLN A 248 13.71 8.48 3.92
CA GLN A 248 14.14 9.42 2.89
C GLN A 248 13.45 9.20 1.54
N ALA A 249 12.81 8.03 1.32
CA ALA A 249 11.96 7.77 0.16
C ALA A 249 10.55 8.31 0.45
N THR A 250 10.44 9.64 0.52
CA THR A 250 9.23 10.33 0.97
C THR A 250 8.25 10.56 -0.18
N ALA A 251 6.97 10.40 0.11
CA ALA A 251 5.88 10.84 -0.74
C ALA A 251 4.75 11.47 0.09
N TYR A 252 3.82 12.16 -0.56
CA TYR A 252 2.79 12.93 0.12
C TYR A 252 1.39 12.52 -0.34
N HIS A 253 0.50 12.23 0.61
CA HIS A 253 -0.88 11.88 0.34
C HIS A 253 -1.75 13.14 0.21
N ASP A 254 -2.22 13.42 -1.01
CA ASP A 254 -3.06 14.59 -1.38
C ASP A 254 -4.56 14.22 -1.41
N HIS A 255 -5.03 13.52 -0.38
CA HIS A 255 -6.45 13.17 -0.24
C HIS A 255 -6.95 13.38 1.20
N PRO A 256 -7.74 14.43 1.48
CA PRO A 256 -8.22 14.70 2.82
C PRO A 256 -9.13 13.56 3.30
N VAL A 257 -8.90 13.11 4.53
CA VAL A 257 -9.71 12.05 5.15
C VAL A 257 -10.66 12.68 6.17
N THR A 258 -11.94 12.40 6.00
CA THR A 258 -13.00 12.82 6.93
C THR A 258 -13.41 11.62 7.78
N LEU A 259 -14.05 11.88 8.92
CA LEU A 259 -14.62 10.80 9.74
C LEU A 259 -15.56 9.91 8.91
N GLN A 260 -16.35 10.51 8.00
CA GLN A 260 -17.29 9.77 7.16
C GLN A 260 -16.59 8.86 6.13
N SER A 261 -15.57 9.36 5.44
CA SER A 261 -14.82 8.54 4.47
C SER A 261 -14.02 7.44 5.18
N ALA A 262 -13.47 7.74 6.36
CA ALA A 262 -12.82 6.74 7.21
C ALA A 262 -13.80 5.67 7.71
N SER A 263 -15.00 6.04 8.15
CA SER A 263 -16.06 5.11 8.56
C SER A 263 -16.43 4.13 7.43
N LYS A 264 -16.69 4.62 6.22
CA LYS A 264 -16.96 3.77 5.05
C LYS A 264 -15.78 2.83 4.75
N ARG A 265 -14.56 3.34 4.85
CA ARG A 265 -13.35 2.52 4.69
C ARG A 265 -13.26 1.43 5.77
N MET A 266 -13.60 1.73 7.01
CA MET A 266 -13.63 0.74 8.08
C MET A 266 -14.69 -0.33 7.85
N GLU A 267 -15.87 0.00 7.31
CA GLU A 267 -16.85 -1.00 6.87
C GLU A 267 -16.27 -1.93 5.79
N ASN A 268 -15.63 -1.39 4.75
CA ASN A 268 -14.98 -2.22 3.74
C ASN A 268 -13.87 -3.11 4.32
N ILE A 269 -13.04 -2.57 5.20
CA ILE A 269 -12.03 -3.37 5.94
C ILE A 269 -12.74 -4.48 6.72
N GLY A 270 -13.81 -4.16 7.44
CA GLY A 270 -14.63 -5.15 8.15
C GLY A 270 -15.11 -6.29 7.25
N ARG A 271 -15.65 -5.97 6.07
CA ARG A 271 -16.13 -6.96 5.09
C ARG A 271 -15.01 -7.90 4.64
N TRP A 272 -13.89 -7.34 4.20
CA TRP A 272 -12.77 -8.10 3.65
C TRP A 272 -11.91 -8.81 4.72
N SER A 273 -12.06 -8.46 5.99
CA SER A 273 -11.37 -9.16 7.09
C SER A 273 -11.74 -10.64 7.17
N LEU A 274 -12.97 -11.03 6.83
CA LEU A 274 -13.40 -12.42 6.81
C LEU A 274 -12.72 -13.21 5.68
N ALA A 275 -12.61 -12.61 4.50
CA ALA A 275 -11.91 -13.22 3.37
C ALA A 275 -10.42 -13.41 3.68
N PHE A 276 -9.78 -12.39 4.28
CA PHE A 276 -8.41 -12.49 4.76
C PHE A 276 -8.23 -13.62 5.78
N GLU A 277 -9.08 -13.68 6.81
CA GLU A 277 -9.03 -14.74 7.82
C GLU A 277 -9.22 -16.14 7.23
N ALA A 278 -10.18 -16.29 6.32
CA ALA A 278 -10.47 -17.57 5.68
C ALA A 278 -9.29 -18.08 4.83
N LYS A 279 -8.51 -17.17 4.23
CA LYS A 279 -7.37 -17.51 3.36
C LYS A 279 -6.07 -17.69 4.12
N THR A 280 -5.83 -16.91 5.17
CA THR A 280 -4.53 -16.87 5.87
C THR A 280 -4.49 -17.69 7.14
N HIS A 281 -5.65 -17.95 7.76
CA HIS A 281 -5.78 -18.51 9.11
C HIS A 281 -4.95 -17.76 10.17
N PHE A 282 -4.58 -16.50 9.90
CA PHE A 282 -3.69 -15.72 10.75
C PHE A 282 -4.30 -15.43 12.13
N TRP A 283 -5.62 -15.22 12.18
CA TRP A 283 -6.33 -14.94 13.41
C TRP A 283 -6.97 -16.20 13.99
N SER A 284 -6.77 -16.43 15.29
CA SER A 284 -7.62 -17.32 16.07
C SER A 284 -9.06 -16.83 16.01
N ALA A 285 -10.01 -17.74 15.81
CA ALA A 285 -11.44 -17.47 15.82
C ALA A 285 -11.84 -16.48 16.95
N PRO A 286 -12.32 -15.26 16.64
CA PRO A 286 -12.74 -14.35 17.70
C PRO A 286 -13.96 -14.95 18.43
N PRO A 287 -14.14 -14.67 19.74
CA PRO A 287 -15.28 -15.15 20.51
C PRO A 287 -16.63 -14.95 19.81
N ALA A 288 -17.58 -15.87 20.00
CA ALA A 288 -18.87 -15.87 19.30
C ALA A 288 -19.66 -14.56 19.46
N TRP A 289 -19.55 -13.88 20.60
CA TRP A 289 -20.23 -12.60 20.85
C TRP A 289 -19.68 -11.45 20.01
N ILE A 290 -18.41 -11.52 19.63
CA ILE A 290 -17.76 -10.61 18.68
C ILE A 290 -18.25 -10.93 17.25
N ARG A 291 -18.34 -12.21 16.90
CA ARG A 291 -18.83 -12.68 15.58
C ARG A 291 -20.29 -12.29 15.32
N LEU A 292 -21.13 -12.32 16.35
CA LEU A 292 -22.57 -12.01 16.25
C LEU A 292 -22.88 -10.50 16.32
N GLY A 293 -21.87 -9.62 16.45
CA GLY A 293 -22.08 -8.18 16.64
C GLY A 293 -22.81 -7.82 17.94
N SER A 294 -22.86 -8.76 18.88
CA SER A 294 -23.57 -8.68 20.16
C SER A 294 -22.76 -7.97 21.25
N VAL A 295 -22.07 -6.89 20.87
CA VAL A 295 -21.40 -6.01 21.83
C VAL A 295 -22.40 -4.93 22.24
N PRO A 296 -22.93 -4.91 23.49
CA PRO A 296 -24.09 -4.06 23.84
C PRO A 296 -23.88 -2.55 23.61
N TRP A 297 -22.64 -2.06 23.72
CA TRP A 297 -22.30 -0.65 23.48
C TRP A 297 -22.18 -0.27 21.99
N MET A 298 -22.28 -1.24 21.07
CA MET A 298 -22.30 -1.02 19.62
C MET A 298 -23.71 -0.83 19.06
N HIS A 299 -24.74 -0.73 19.91
CA HIS A 299 -26.10 -0.48 19.44
C HIS A 299 -26.19 0.90 18.74
N PRO A 300 -26.91 1.03 17.59
CA PRO A 300 -26.99 2.29 16.84
C PRO A 300 -27.49 3.49 17.66
N ARG A 301 -28.35 3.26 18.67
CA ARG A 301 -28.83 4.31 19.59
C ARG A 301 -27.72 4.91 20.47
N ILE A 302 -26.64 4.18 20.71
CA ILE A 302 -25.48 4.63 21.50
C ILE A 302 -24.44 5.26 20.56
N ILE A 303 -24.15 4.61 19.42
CA ILE A 303 -23.07 5.05 18.54
C ILE A 303 -23.43 6.28 17.70
N ARG A 304 -24.66 6.40 17.19
CA ARG A 304 -25.03 7.55 16.32
C ARG A 304 -24.82 8.91 16.99
N PRO A 305 -25.20 9.12 18.27
CA PRO A 305 -24.85 10.35 18.99
C PRO A 305 -23.33 10.57 19.12
N LEU A 306 -22.57 9.51 19.41
CA LEU A 306 -21.11 9.58 19.52
C LEU A 306 -20.45 9.91 18.18
N GLU A 307 -20.93 9.36 17.08
CA GLU A 307 -20.47 9.67 15.73
C GLU A 307 -20.78 11.12 15.34
N ALA A 308 -22.01 11.60 15.63
CA ALA A 308 -22.38 12.99 15.41
C ALA A 308 -21.50 13.95 16.24
N TRP A 309 -21.18 13.58 17.46
CA TRP A 309 -20.27 14.33 18.32
C TRP A 309 -18.83 14.30 17.79
N ALA A 310 -18.32 13.12 17.43
CA ALA A 310 -17.01 12.94 16.81
C ALA A 310 -16.87 13.78 15.53
N LYS A 311 -17.91 13.80 14.68
CA LYS A 311 -17.96 14.60 13.45
C LYS A 311 -17.82 16.10 13.70
N ARG A 312 -18.42 16.61 14.79
CA ARG A 312 -18.29 18.02 15.20
C ARG A 312 -16.91 18.36 15.77
N LEU A 313 -16.21 17.38 16.33
CA LEU A 313 -14.92 17.55 16.99
C LEU A 313 -13.70 17.22 16.12
N GLN A 314 -13.89 16.55 14.98
CA GLN A 314 -12.79 16.08 14.10
C GLN A 314 -11.79 17.18 13.69
N THR A 315 -12.23 18.45 13.67
CA THR A 315 -11.41 19.62 13.33
C THR A 315 -10.89 20.39 14.56
N LYS A 316 -11.33 20.05 15.77
CA LYS A 316 -11.12 20.87 16.98
C LYS A 316 -10.20 20.25 18.02
N ALA A 317 -10.20 18.92 18.15
CA ALA A 317 -9.43 18.24 19.18
C ALA A 317 -9.13 16.78 18.79
N VAL A 318 -8.05 16.22 19.34
CA VAL A 318 -7.76 14.79 19.24
C VAL A 318 -8.59 14.05 20.29
N MET A 319 -9.68 13.41 19.86
CA MET A 319 -10.51 12.56 20.71
C MET A 319 -10.26 11.08 20.40
N GLY A 320 -9.00 10.65 20.58
CA GLY A 320 -8.54 9.33 20.15
C GLY A 320 -9.43 8.16 20.59
N PRO A 321 -9.84 8.05 21.87
CA PRO A 321 -10.74 7.00 22.33
C PRO A 321 -12.12 7.03 21.65
N LEU A 322 -12.68 8.21 21.41
CA LEU A 322 -13.96 8.37 20.73
C LEU A 322 -13.87 7.91 19.26
N TYR A 323 -12.83 8.36 18.55
CA TYR A 323 -12.61 7.93 17.16
C TYR A 323 -12.39 6.43 17.07
N ALA A 324 -11.63 5.84 18.00
CA ALA A 324 -11.43 4.38 18.05
C ALA A 324 -12.77 3.63 18.21
N ILE A 325 -13.68 4.12 19.06
CA ILE A 325 -15.01 3.52 19.25
C ILE A 325 -15.82 3.58 17.95
N VAL A 326 -15.86 4.75 17.29
CA VAL A 326 -16.60 4.94 16.03
C VAL A 326 -16.01 4.06 14.92
N MET A 327 -14.69 4.06 14.73
CA MET A 327 -14.02 3.24 13.71
C MET A 327 -14.23 1.74 13.93
N MET A 328 -14.18 1.30 15.20
CA MET A 328 -14.43 -0.09 15.55
C MET A 328 -15.89 -0.48 15.28
N TYR A 329 -16.86 0.37 15.57
CA TYR A 329 -18.27 0.13 15.22
C TYR A 329 -18.45 -0.11 13.71
N HIS A 330 -17.89 0.76 12.86
CA HIS A 330 -17.99 0.61 11.40
C HIS A 330 -17.29 -0.65 10.89
N PHE A 331 -16.13 -1.02 11.45
CA PHE A 331 -15.49 -2.30 11.17
C PHE A 331 -16.40 -3.49 11.45
N TRP A 332 -17.03 -3.53 12.62
CA TRP A 332 -17.92 -4.63 13.00
C TRP A 332 -19.21 -4.67 12.17
N ILE A 333 -19.74 -3.51 11.75
CA ILE A 333 -20.85 -3.46 10.78
C ILE A 333 -20.46 -4.13 9.47
N GLY A 334 -19.34 -3.71 8.89
CA GLY A 334 -18.89 -4.27 7.62
C GLY A 334 -18.69 -5.77 7.69
N ARG A 335 -18.06 -6.23 8.76
CA ARG A 335 -17.87 -7.67 9.00
C ARG A 335 -19.19 -8.43 9.14
N ARG A 336 -20.16 -7.87 9.86
CA ARG A 336 -21.49 -8.46 10.01
C ARG A 336 -22.22 -8.56 8.66
N GLN A 337 -22.18 -7.51 7.84
CA GLN A 337 -22.78 -7.52 6.49
C GLN A 337 -22.20 -8.67 5.65
N ALA A 338 -20.87 -8.81 5.61
CA ALA A 338 -20.22 -9.90 4.88
C ALA A 338 -20.61 -11.29 5.42
N SER A 339 -20.77 -11.46 6.74
CA SER A 339 -21.21 -12.74 7.33
C SER A 339 -22.64 -13.15 6.98
N LEU A 340 -23.48 -12.19 6.58
CA LEU A 340 -24.88 -12.42 6.19
C LEU A 340 -25.03 -12.68 4.68
N GLY A 341 -23.92 -12.75 3.93
CA GLY A 341 -23.92 -13.00 2.48
C GLY A 341 -23.93 -11.74 1.61
N ASP A 342 -23.82 -10.54 2.19
CA ASP A 342 -23.73 -9.27 1.43
C ASP A 342 -22.32 -9.03 0.85
N LEU A 343 -21.70 -10.05 0.26
CA LEU A 343 -20.49 -9.90 -0.55
C LEU A 343 -20.93 -9.53 -1.97
N VAL A 344 -21.19 -8.23 -2.19
CA VAL A 344 -21.41 -7.66 -3.53
C VAL A 344 -20.12 -6.97 -3.98
#